data_AF-A0A412CVA5-F1
#
_entry.id   AF-A0A412CVA5-F1
#
_cell.length_a   1.000
_cell.length_b   1.000
_cell.length_c   1.000
_cell.angle_alpha   90.00
_cell.angle_beta   90.00
_cell.angle_gamma   90.00
#
_symmetry.space_group_name_H-M   'P 1'
#
loop_
_entity.id
_entity.type
_entity.pdbx_description
1 polymer ?
#
loop_
_entity_poly.entity_id
_entity_poly.type
_entity_poly.pdbx_seq_one_letter_code
_entity_poly.pdbx_strand_id
1 'polypeptide(L)'
;MSGNKILYRPTLPFKARKAVFEKLEDIADVASMSPEDRERYDNSVKVYRDYLVTMDAAEQKGIKEGLEKGIEKGMKEGTQRAQLKIARNMKAKGIDNEAIAECTDLPLSIIEGL
;
A
#
# COMPACT_ATOMS: atom_id res chain seq x y z
N MET A 1 32.88 -60.58 15.55
CA MET A 1 31.99 -59.52 16.08
C MET A 1 32.85 -58.30 16.41
N SER A 2 32.92 -57.32 15.51
CA SER A 2 33.67 -56.07 15.77
C SER A 2 32.81 -55.13 16.60
N GLY A 3 33.15 -54.96 17.87
CA GLY A 3 32.44 -54.08 18.79
C GLY A 3 32.46 -52.62 18.31
N ASN A 4 31.27 -52.03 18.25
CA ASN A 4 31.04 -50.63 17.94
C ASN A 4 31.80 -49.75 18.95
N LYS A 5 32.80 -48.99 18.49
CA LYS A 5 33.45 -47.94 19.29
C LYS A 5 32.43 -46.82 19.49
N ILE A 6 31.85 -46.73 20.69
CA ILE A 6 31.14 -45.52 21.12
C ILE A 6 32.17 -44.40 21.09
N LEU A 7 32.09 -43.53 20.08
CA LEU A 7 32.90 -42.33 19.98
C LEU A 7 32.67 -41.52 21.26
N TYR A 8 33.67 -41.49 22.13
CA TYR A 8 33.70 -40.64 23.32
C TYR A 8 33.53 -39.20 22.83
N ARG A 9 32.34 -38.61 23.01
CA ARG A 9 32.14 -37.19 22.76
C ARG A 9 32.85 -36.46 23.89
N PRO A 10 33.96 -35.73 23.63
CA PRO A 10 34.72 -35.13 24.71
C PRO A 10 33.82 -34.11 25.42
N THR A 11 33.43 -34.39 26.66
CA THR A 11 32.74 -33.42 27.49
C THR A 11 33.75 -32.39 27.93
N LEU A 12 33.56 -31.13 27.52
CA LEU A 12 34.44 -30.03 27.92
C LEU A 12 34.58 -30.00 29.44
N PRO A 13 35.79 -29.85 30.00
CA PRO A 13 35.99 -29.70 31.43
C PRO A 13 35.21 -28.48 31.93
N PHE A 14 34.75 -28.53 33.18
CA PHE A 14 33.83 -27.52 33.74
C PHE A 14 34.31 -26.07 33.54
N LYS A 15 35.62 -25.82 33.71
CA LYS A 15 36.24 -24.50 33.46
C LYS A 15 36.10 -24.04 32.00
N ALA A 16 36.26 -24.94 31.03
CA ALA A 16 36.12 -24.62 29.61
C ALA A 16 34.66 -24.40 29.22
N ARG A 17 33.71 -25.14 29.83
CA ARG A 17 32.27 -24.88 29.65
C ARG A 17 31.91 -23.48 30.15
N LYS A 18 32.36 -23.11 31.35
CA LYS A 18 32.11 -21.79 31.94
C LYS A 18 32.61 -20.66 31.03
N ALA A 19 33.85 -20.75 30.55
CA ALA A 19 34.42 -19.75 29.64
C ALA A 19 33.67 -19.65 28.30
N VAL A 20 33.18 -20.78 27.78
CA VAL A 20 32.35 -20.79 26.56
C VAL A 20 31.00 -20.11 26.82
N PHE A 21 30.38 -20.36 27.97
CA PHE A 21 29.12 -19.71 28.34
C PHE A 21 29.28 -18.21 28.62
N GLU A 22 30.32 -17.79 29.35
CA GLU A 22 30.62 -16.36 29.58
C GLU A 22 30.83 -15.60 28.26
N LYS A 23 31.52 -16.23 27.30
CA LYS A 23 31.73 -15.65 25.97
C LYS A 23 30.44 -15.64 25.13
N LEU A 24 29.57 -16.64 25.28
CA LEU A 24 28.27 -16.66 24.62
C LEU A 24 27.32 -15.62 25.22
N GLU A 25 27.45 -15.34 26.52
CA GLU A 25 26.70 -14.32 27.25
C GLU A 25 27.10 -12.91 26.77
N ASP A 26 28.40 -12.63 26.61
CA ASP A 26 28.94 -11.41 25.95
C ASP A 26 28.42 -11.23 24.51
N ILE A 27 28.28 -12.33 23.76
CA ILE A 27 27.88 -12.31 22.34
C ILE A 27 26.35 -12.17 22.18
N ALA A 28 25.56 -12.64 23.15
CA ALA A 28 24.09 -12.55 23.12
C ALA A 28 23.58 -11.13 23.46
N ASP A 29 24.49 -10.23 23.77
CA ASP A 29 24.21 -9.04 24.56
C ASP A 29 23.93 -7.83 23.66
N VAL A 30 22.72 -7.80 23.12
CA VAL A 30 22.09 -6.55 22.62
C VAL A 30 22.10 -5.45 23.71
N ALA A 31 22.30 -5.81 25.00
CA ALA A 31 22.53 -4.90 26.11
C ALA A 31 23.99 -4.43 26.30
N SER A 32 24.99 -5.07 25.68
CA SER A 32 26.41 -4.65 25.69
C SER A 32 26.76 -3.64 24.59
N MET A 33 25.80 -3.22 23.77
CA MET A 33 26.06 -2.21 22.75
C MET A 33 26.61 -0.94 23.41
N SER A 34 27.68 -0.39 22.82
CA SER A 34 28.14 0.94 23.20
C SER A 34 26.97 1.93 23.01
N PRO A 35 26.91 3.03 23.79
CA PRO A 35 25.88 4.05 23.59
C PRO A 35 25.76 4.51 22.12
N GLU A 36 26.89 4.56 21.41
CA GLU A 36 26.95 4.91 19.98
C GLU A 36 26.33 3.83 19.09
N ASP A 37 26.62 2.55 19.32
CA ASP A 37 26.04 1.45 18.53
C ASP A 37 24.54 1.32 18.76
N ARG A 38 24.10 1.55 20.00
CA ARG A 38 22.68 1.59 20.36
C ARG A 38 21.97 2.75 19.69
N GLU A 39 22.57 3.94 19.69
CA GLU A 39 22.03 5.11 18.99
C GLU A 39 21.95 4.87 17.47
N ARG A 40 22.98 4.26 16.86
CA ARG A 40 22.97 3.89 15.43
C ARG A 40 21.86 2.89 15.13
N TYR A 41 21.67 1.88 15.99
CA TYR A 41 20.59 0.92 15.86
C TYR A 41 19.22 1.59 15.94
N ASP A 42 18.97 2.38 16.99
CA ASP A 42 17.70 3.09 17.20
C ASP A 42 17.40 4.05 16.04
N ASN A 43 18.40 4.76 15.53
CA ASN A 43 18.28 5.61 14.35
C ASN A 43 17.95 4.79 13.09
N SER A 44 18.58 3.64 12.88
CA SER A 44 18.26 2.79 11.73
C SER A 44 16.83 2.26 11.77
N VAL A 45 16.35 1.89 12.97
CA VAL A 45 14.97 1.44 13.20
C VAL A 45 13.99 2.59 12.96
N LYS A 46 14.33 3.80 13.43
CA LYS A 46 13.51 5.00 13.20
C LYS A 46 13.38 5.30 11.70
N VAL A 47 14.49 5.36 10.97
CA VAL A 47 14.49 5.61 9.52
C VAL A 47 13.65 4.57 8.78
N TYR A 48 13.79 3.30 9.16
CA TYR A 48 13.00 2.22 8.57
C TYR A 48 11.50 2.39 8.84
N ARG A 49 11.12 2.74 10.07
CA ARG A 49 9.71 3.00 10.44
C ARG A 49 9.15 4.21 9.70
N ASP A 50 9.90 5.32 9.64
CA ASP A 50 9.49 6.52 8.93
C ASP A 50 9.29 6.22 7.44
N TYR A 51 10.15 5.41 6.83
CA TYR A 51 9.99 4.94 5.46
C TYR A 51 8.70 4.13 5.27
N LEU A 52 8.44 3.14 6.14
CA LEU A 52 7.23 2.32 6.05
C LEU A 52 5.94 3.16 6.16
N VAL A 53 5.89 4.08 7.13
CA VAL A 53 4.74 4.96 7.32
C VAL A 53 4.55 5.91 6.14
N THR A 54 5.65 6.43 5.58
CA THR A 54 5.59 7.30 4.40
C THR A 54 5.06 6.55 3.18
N MET A 55 5.50 5.31 2.96
CA MET A 55 5.03 4.49 1.84
C MET A 55 3.55 4.12 2.00
N ASP A 56 3.13 3.69 3.19
CA ASP A 56 1.72 3.37 3.48
C ASP A 56 0.81 4.60 3.28
N ALA A 57 1.22 5.76 3.79
CA ALA A 57 0.49 7.01 3.59
C ALA A 57 0.41 7.39 2.10
N ALA A 58 1.48 7.18 1.33
CA ALA A 58 1.49 7.45 -0.12
C ALA A 58 0.55 6.49 -0.88
N GLU A 59 0.55 5.20 -0.53
CA GLU A 59 -0.34 4.19 -1.12
C GLU A 59 -1.81 4.51 -0.82
N GLN A 60 -2.15 4.77 0.45
CA GLN A 60 -3.51 5.13 0.87
C GLN A 60 -4.00 6.40 0.18
N LYS A 61 -3.13 7.42 0.07
CA LYS A 61 -3.46 8.65 -0.66
C LYS A 61 -3.69 8.38 -2.14
N GLY A 62 -2.85 7.57 -2.78
CA GLY A 62 -3.01 7.17 -4.18
C GLY A 62 -4.32 6.44 -4.44
N ILE A 63 -4.69 5.49 -3.57
CA ILE A 63 -5.97 4.76 -3.65
C ILE A 63 -7.15 5.72 -3.51
N LYS A 64 -7.11 6.60 -2.50
CA LYS A 64 -8.18 7.57 -2.26
C LYS A 64 -8.37 8.52 -3.44
N GLU A 65 -7.30 9.14 -3.92
CA GLU A 65 -7.37 10.04 -5.08
C GLU A 65 -7.82 9.31 -6.35
N GLY A 66 -7.35 8.07 -6.56
CA GLY A 66 -7.76 7.23 -7.69
C GLY A 66 -9.25 6.92 -7.67
N LEU A 67 -9.79 6.58 -6.49
CA LEU A 67 -11.21 6.32 -6.31
C LEU A 67 -12.05 7.58 -6.52
N GLU A 68 -11.67 8.70 -5.91
CA GLU A 68 -12.39 9.98 -6.06
C GLU A 68 -12.43 10.42 -7.53
N LYS A 69 -11.29 10.42 -8.23
CA LYS A 69 -11.21 10.76 -9.66
C LYS A 69 -12.02 9.77 -10.51
N GLY A 70 -12.00 8.49 -10.17
CA GLY A 70 -12.76 7.45 -10.86
C GLY A 70 -14.28 7.66 -10.74
N ILE A 71 -14.76 7.96 -9.53
CA ILE A 71 -16.18 8.25 -9.26
C ILE A 71 -16.61 9.52 -9.97
N GLU A 72 -15.83 10.61 -9.88
CA GLU A 72 -16.17 11.88 -10.52
C GLU A 72 -16.27 11.72 -12.05
N LYS A 73 -15.26 11.07 -12.66
CA LYS A 73 -15.26 10.80 -14.11
C LYS A 73 -16.44 9.91 -14.51
N GLY A 74 -16.69 8.85 -13.75
CA GLY A 74 -17.80 7.92 -14.02
C GLY A 74 -19.17 8.60 -13.93
N MET A 75 -19.39 9.44 -12.92
CA MET A 75 -20.60 10.24 -12.76
C MET A 75 -20.78 11.22 -13.92
N LYS A 76 -19.74 11.97 -14.28
CA LYS A 76 -19.82 12.95 -15.38
C LYS A 76 -20.12 12.29 -16.72
N GLU A 77 -19.40 11.21 -17.05
CA GLU A 77 -19.65 10.45 -18.29
C GLU A 77 -21.05 9.82 -18.28
N GLY A 78 -21.48 9.28 -17.14
CA GLY A 78 -22.81 8.69 -16.97
C GLY A 78 -23.93 9.71 -17.21
N THR A 79 -23.85 10.87 -16.58
CA THR A 79 -24.83 11.96 -16.75
C THR A 79 -24.88 12.45 -18.19
N GLN A 80 -23.72 12.70 -18.82
CA GLN A 80 -23.69 13.12 -20.23
C GLN A 80 -24.29 12.08 -21.17
N ARG A 81 -23.97 10.79 -20.99
CA ARG A 81 -24.56 9.70 -21.79
C ARG A 81 -26.07 9.61 -21.58
N ALA A 82 -26.55 9.80 -20.35
CA ALA A 82 -27.97 9.80 -20.04
C ALA A 82 -28.70 10.98 -20.70
N GLN A 83 -28.16 12.20 -20.58
CA GLN A 83 -28.70 13.41 -21.22
C GLN A 83 -28.78 13.23 -22.74
N LEU A 84 -27.72 12.75 -23.39
CA LEU A 84 -27.71 12.48 -24.84
C LEU A 84 -28.73 11.41 -25.24
N LYS A 85 -28.90 10.36 -24.44
CA LYS A 85 -29.90 9.31 -24.69
C LYS A 85 -31.32 9.88 -24.58
N ILE A 86 -31.58 10.69 -23.56
CA ILE A 86 -32.88 11.35 -23.37
C ILE A 86 -33.16 12.29 -24.54
N ALA A 87 -32.20 13.13 -24.92
CA ALA A 87 -32.33 14.06 -26.04
C ALA A 87 -32.67 13.35 -27.36
N ARG A 88 -31.97 12.24 -27.68
CA ARG A 88 -32.30 11.42 -28.87
C ARG A 88 -33.72 10.87 -28.84
N ASN A 89 -34.16 10.39 -27.68
CA ASN A 89 -35.52 9.88 -27.51
C ASN A 89 -36.58 10.98 -27.64
N MET A 90 -36.30 12.18 -27.16
CA MET A 90 -37.19 13.33 -27.29
C MET A 90 -37.28 13.80 -28.74
N LYS A 91 -36.14 13.87 -29.44
CA LYS A 91 -36.07 14.21 -30.87
C LYS A 91 -36.84 13.20 -31.72
N ALA A 92 -36.69 11.90 -31.44
CA ALA A 92 -37.46 10.84 -32.10
C ALA A 92 -38.98 10.94 -31.86
N LYS A 93 -39.41 11.62 -30.80
CA LYS A 93 -40.84 11.90 -30.51
C LYS A 93 -41.33 13.20 -31.14
N GLY A 94 -40.49 13.91 -31.89
CA GLY A 94 -40.84 15.17 -32.53
C GLY A 94 -40.92 16.37 -31.58
N ILE A 95 -40.27 16.31 -30.42
CA ILE A 95 -40.13 17.47 -29.53
C ILE A 95 -39.16 18.48 -30.18
N ASP A 96 -39.46 19.77 -30.04
CA ASP A 96 -38.64 20.85 -30.60
C ASP A 96 -37.24 20.92 -29.94
N ASN A 97 -36.25 21.37 -30.71
CA ASN A 97 -34.85 21.35 -30.29
C ASN A 97 -34.61 22.29 -29.09
N GLU A 98 -35.33 23.40 -29.04
CA GLU A 98 -35.27 24.39 -27.97
C GLU A 98 -35.74 23.79 -26.63
N ALA A 99 -36.90 23.12 -26.60
CA ALA A 99 -37.38 22.42 -25.42
C ALA A 99 -36.48 21.25 -25.00
N ILE A 100 -35.89 20.53 -25.96
CA ILE A 100 -34.92 19.46 -25.65
C ILE A 100 -33.66 20.05 -24.98
N ALA A 101 -33.13 21.15 -25.51
CA ALA A 101 -31.96 21.81 -24.95
C ALA A 101 -32.22 22.26 -23.51
N GLU A 102 -33.39 22.86 -23.25
CA GLU A 102 -33.83 23.26 -21.91
C GLU A 102 -33.98 22.06 -20.96
N CYS A 103 -34.59 20.96 -21.40
CA CYS A 103 -34.85 19.81 -20.53
C CYS A 103 -33.63 18.94 -20.24
N THR A 104 -32.60 18.98 -21.10
CA THR A 104 -31.43 18.09 -21.00
C THR A 104 -30.15 18.81 -20.59
N ASP A 105 -30.19 20.13 -20.41
CA ASP A 105 -29.04 21.00 -20.17
C ASP A 105 -27.94 20.83 -21.24
N LEU A 106 -28.32 20.46 -22.46
CA LEU A 106 -27.41 20.31 -23.59
C LEU A 106 -27.47 21.56 -24.47
N PRO A 107 -26.32 22.02 -25.00
CA PRO A 107 -26.30 23.11 -25.96
C PRO A 107 -27.15 22.80 -27.19
N LEU A 108 -27.84 23.82 -27.72
CA LEU A 108 -28.68 23.67 -28.92
C LEU A 108 -27.91 23.07 -30.10
N SER A 109 -26.64 23.46 -30.27
CA SER A 109 -25.76 22.91 -31.31
C SER A 109 -25.52 21.40 -31.19
N ILE A 110 -25.50 20.86 -29.98
CA ILE A 110 -25.43 19.41 -29.76
C ILE A 110 -26.75 18.77 -30.17
N ILE A 111 -27.89 19.34 -29.75
CA ILE A 111 -29.22 18.83 -30.07
C ILE A 111 -29.50 18.83 -31.58
N GLU A 112 -29.12 19.89 -32.28
CA GLU A 112 -29.25 20.00 -33.74
C GLU A 112 -28.48 18.88 -34.47
N GLY A 113 -27.31 18.51 -33.95
CA GLY A 113 -26.46 17.44 -34.49
C GLY A 113 -26.82 16.01 -34.07
N LEU A 114 -27.78 15.81 -33.16
CA LEU A 114 -28.27 14.48 -32.75
C LEU A 114 -29.17 13.81 -33.80
#